data_AF-A0A4R6TF62-F1
#
_entry.id   AF-A0A4R6TF62-F1
#
_cell.length_a   1.000
_cell.length_b   1.000
_cell.length_c   1.000
_cell.angle_alpha   90.00
_cell.angle_beta   90.00
_cell.angle_gamma   90.00
#
_symmetry.space_group_name_H-M   'P 1'
#
loop_
_entity.id
_entity.type
_entity.pdbx_description
1 polymer ?
#
loop_
_entity_poly.entity_id
_entity_poly.type
_entity_poly.pdbx_seq_one_letter_code
_entity_poly.pdbx_strand_id
1 'polypeptide(L)' 'MKKQILNLGKALNKADQKQINGGGFGSCYQDGWKCCQTTSRGIVFCDAGKCGTYGCFWY' A
#
# COMPACT_ATOMS: atom_id res chain seq x y z
N MET A 1 -5.20 -2.97 18.90
CA MET A 1 -6.56 -3.39 18.48
C MET A 1 -6.42 -4.46 17.41
N LYS A 2 -7.01 -5.64 17.61
CA LYS A 2 -6.84 -6.85 16.79
C LYS A 2 -7.17 -6.54 15.32
N LYS A 3 -6.17 -6.58 14.44
CA LYS A 3 -6.38 -6.54 12.98
C LYS A 3 -6.95 -7.88 12.57
N GLN A 4 -8.28 -7.99 12.54
CA GLN A 4 -8.93 -9.17 12.02
C GLN A 4 -8.65 -9.25 10.51
N ILE A 5 -7.73 -10.14 10.14
CA ILE A 5 -7.71 -10.79 8.84
C ILE A 5 -8.98 -11.66 8.78
N LEU A 6 -10.16 -11.05 8.72
CA LEU A 6 -11.41 -11.75 8.45
C LEU A 6 -12.02 -11.08 7.25
N ASN A 7 -11.75 -11.65 6.08
CA ASN A 7 -12.70 -11.85 4.98
C ASN A 7 -11.95 -12.42 3.78
N LEU A 8 -11.35 -13.60 3.91
CA LEU A 8 -11.09 -14.42 2.73
C LEU A 8 -12.47 -14.82 2.16
N GLY A 9 -12.95 -14.08 1.15
CA GLY A 9 -14.22 -14.36 0.46
C GLY A 9 -15.21 -13.19 0.32
N LYS A 10 -14.98 -12.02 0.94
CA LYS A 10 -15.76 -10.81 0.59
C LYS A 10 -14.97 -9.93 -0.36
N ALA A 11 -15.60 -9.54 -1.47
CA ALA A 11 -15.10 -8.48 -2.31
C ALA A 11 -15.02 -7.20 -1.48
N LEU A 12 -13.80 -6.80 -1.11
CA LEU A 12 -13.54 -5.50 -0.51
C LEU A 12 -13.93 -4.44 -1.53
N ASN A 13 -14.76 -3.49 -1.12
CA ASN A 13 -15.03 -2.34 -1.98
C ASN A 13 -13.74 -1.49 -2.10
N LYS A 14 -13.64 -0.68 -3.15
CA LYS A 14 -12.45 0.13 -3.41
C LYS A 14 -12.08 1.07 -2.24
N ALA A 15 -13.04 1.46 -1.40
CA ALA A 15 -12.80 2.34 -0.26
C ALA A 15 -12.12 1.59 0.90
N ASP A 16 -12.58 0.38 1.22
CA ASP A 16 -11.98 -0.47 2.26
C ASP A 16 -10.56 -0.90 1.86
N GLN A 17 -10.37 -1.15 0.56
CA GLN A 17 -9.06 -1.50 0.01
C GLN A 17 -8.05 -0.34 0.14
N LYS A 18 -8.48 0.93 0.07
CA LYS A 18 -7.59 2.09 0.30
C LYS A 18 -7.08 2.16 1.73
N GLN A 19 -7.90 1.76 2.71
CA GLN A 19 -7.52 1.74 4.12
C GLN A 19 -6.54 0.59 4.44
N ILE A 20 -6.65 -0.52 3.73
CA ILE A 20 -5.75 -1.68 3.85
C ILE A 20 -4.44 -1.46 3.08
N ASN A 21 -4.51 -0.99 1.83
CA ASN A 21 -3.35 -0.80 0.94
C ASN A 21 -2.55 0.48 1.22
N GLY A 22 -2.79 1.13 2.37
CA GLY A 22 -1.97 2.23 2.84
C GLY A 22 -1.75 3.29 1.76
N GLY A 23 -2.84 3.83 1.22
CA GLY A 23 -2.83 4.95 0.27
C GLY A 23 -2.38 6.25 0.95
N GLY A 24 -1.15 6.26 1.44
CA GLY A 24 -0.48 7.45 1.93
C GLY A 24 0.15 8.18 0.76
N PHE A 25 -0.03 9.50 0.71
CA PHE A 25 0.67 10.42 -0.17
C PHE A 25 2.15 10.54 0.25
N GLY A 26 2.87 9.41 0.29
CA GLY A 26 4.27 9.33 0.65
C GLY A 26 5.13 9.41 -0.59
N SER A 27 6.31 10.04 -0.48
CA SER A 27 7.37 9.90 -1.47
C SER A 27 7.59 8.40 -1.75
N CYS A 28 7.30 7.99 -2.99
CA CYS A 28 7.65 6.65 -3.45
C CYS A 28 8.92 6.70 -4.30
N TYR A 29 9.64 5.59 -4.33
CA TYR A 29 10.70 5.36 -5.29
C TYR A 29 10.60 3.94 -5.85
N GLN A 30 11.12 3.76 -7.05
CA GLN A 30 11.12 2.47 -7.74
C GLN A 30 12.43 1.73 -7.42
N ASP A 31 12.31 0.49 -6.95
CA ASP A 31 13.44 -0.44 -6.77
C ASP A 31 13.20 -1.69 -7.62
N GLY A 32 13.68 -1.65 -8.86
CA GLY A 32 13.40 -2.68 -9.87
C GLY A 32 11.89 -2.86 -10.09
N TRP A 33 11.38 -4.04 -9.76
CA TRP A 33 9.96 -4.41 -9.91
C TRP A 33 9.12 -4.09 -8.66
N LYS A 34 9.75 -3.52 -7.63
CA LYS A 34 9.11 -3.14 -6.38
C LYS A 34 8.91 -1.63 -6.33
N CYS A 35 7.79 -1.22 -5.77
CA CYS A 35 7.61 0.14 -5.33
C CYS A 35 7.91 0.23 -3.83
N CYS A 36 8.63 1.26 -3.42
CA CYS A 36 8.94 1.52 -2.03
C CYS A 36 8.28 2.82 -1.58
N GLN A 37 7.61 2.82 -0.43
CA GLN A 37 7.05 4.03 0.19
C GLN A 37 7.51 4.17 1.64
N THR A 38 7.78 5.41 2.05
CA THR A 38 8.06 5.73 3.45
C THR A 38 6.76 6.05 4.16
N THR A 39 6.44 5.28 5.20
CA THR A 39 5.27 5.52 6.05
C THR A 39 5.47 6.78 6.90
N SER A 40 4.39 7.34 7.44
CA SER A 40 4.43 8.50 8.36
C SER A 40 5.26 8.28 9.63
N ARG A 41 5.69 7.05 9.90
CA ARG A 41 6.56 6.66 11.02
C ARG A 41 8.02 6.47 10.62
N GLY A 42 8.40 6.84 9.38
CA GLY A 42 9.76 6.70 8.85
C GLY A 42 10.15 5.28 8.44
N ILE A 43 9.22 4.32 8.48
CA ILE A 43 9.46 2.94 8.05
C ILE A 43 9.30 2.86 6.54
N VAL A 44 10.30 2.31 5.84
CA VAL A 44 10.24 2.01 4.41
C VAL A 44 9.55 0.67 4.20
N PHE A 45 8.50 0.66 3.39
CA PHE A 45 7.80 -0.53 2.95
C PHE A 45 7.99 -0.69 1.44
N CYS A 46 8.48 -1.86 1.00
CA CYS A 46 8.71 -2.17 -0.40
C CYS A 46 7.96 -3.45 -0.80
N ASP A 47 7.18 -3.39 -1.87
CA ASP A 47 6.42 -4.53 -2.39
C ASP A 47 6.26 -4.43 -3.92
N ALA A 48 5.76 -5.47 -4.57
CA ALA A 48 5.50 -5.48 -6.01
C ALA A 48 4.57 -4.32 -6.40
N GLY A 49 5.04 -3.44 -7.29
CA GLY A 49 4.29 -2.26 -7.65
C GLY A 49 5.08 -1.26 -8.49
N LYS A 50 4.41 -0.17 -8.87
CA LYS A 50 5.02 0.98 -9.54
C LYS A 50 4.78 2.28 -8.81
N CYS A 51 5.82 3.10 -8.72
CA CYS A 51 5.71 4.47 -8.24
C CYS A 51 5.06 5.34 -9.33
N GLY A 52 4.08 6.16 -8.97
CA GLY A 52 3.53 7.19 -9.84
C GLY A 52 3.11 8.44 -9.07
N THR A 53 2.37 9.34 -9.71
CA THR A 53 2.10 10.70 -9.21
C THR A 53 1.52 10.76 -7.79
N TYR A 54 0.80 9.72 -7.37
CA TYR A 54 0.10 9.67 -6.09
C TYR A 54 0.71 8.66 -5.09
N GLY A 55 1.88 8.12 -5.37
CA GLY A 55 2.53 7.11 -4.54
C GLY A 55 2.67 5.74 -5.24
N CYS A 56 2.77 4.69 -4.45
CA CYS A 56 2.90 3.32 -4.96
C CYS A 56 1.55 2.75 -5.44
N PHE A 57 1.55 2.28 -6.69
CA PHE A 57 0.52 1.43 -7.28
C PHE A 57 0.95 -0.03 -7.14
N TRP A 58 0.40 -0.68 -6.13
CA TRP A 58 0.68 -2.09 -5.81
C TRP A 58 0.02 -3.05 -6.82
N TYR A 59 0.66 -4.17 -7.10
CA TYR A 59 0.15 -5.25 -7.97
C TYR A 59 -0.34 -6.45 -7.16
#